data_AF-A0A8A2VB24-F1
#
_entry.id   AF-A0A8A2VB24-F1
#
_cell.length_a   1.000
_cell.length_b   1.000
_cell.length_c   1.000
_cell.angle_alpha   90.00
_cell.angle_beta   90.00
_cell.angle_gamma   90.00
#
_symmetry.space_group_name_H-M   'P 1'
#
loop_
_entity.id
_entity.type
_entity.pdbx_description
1 polymer ?
#
loop_
_entity_poly.entity_id
_entity_poly.type
_entity_poly.pdbx_seq_one_letter_code
_entity_poly.pdbx_strand_id
1 'polypeptide(L)'
;MMATTHALWGMLLALPVLVLAPEHAPTAVAAGLVGGLVPDFDLYAGHRKTFHYPVYASTATVPAVAAALVSPTTTTVALAVGLAAAALHAVTDAAGGGLELRPWQGRSERAVYSHYHGHWIRPRRWVRYDGAPEDLALAGVAAVPLIIVADGPVTTFAAAMLAVSAVYVLLRKPLATLAASLAGRAPRPIAPYLPERYRET
;
A
#
# COMPACT_ATOMS: atom_id res chain seq x y z
N MET A 1 -1.10 -6.02 0.79
CA MET A 1 -1.90 -6.12 -0.46
C MET A 1 -0.99 -5.70 -1.61
N MET A 2 -1.48 -5.58 -2.84
CA MET A 2 -0.71 -4.99 -3.94
C MET A 2 -0.38 -3.53 -3.63
N ALA A 3 0.81 -3.08 -4.02
CA ALA A 3 1.20 -1.67 -3.92
C ALA A 3 0.21 -0.75 -4.66
N THR A 4 -0.34 -1.23 -5.79
CA THR A 4 -1.37 -0.51 -6.55
C THR A 4 -2.70 -0.41 -5.79
N THR A 5 -3.10 -1.43 -5.02
CA THR A 5 -4.26 -1.38 -4.13
C THR A 5 -4.06 -0.28 -3.10
N HIS A 6 -2.90 -0.24 -2.44
CA HIS A 6 -2.59 0.78 -1.43
C HIS A 6 -2.57 2.20 -2.02
N ALA A 7 -1.98 2.37 -3.21
CA ALA A 7 -2.00 3.64 -3.94
C ALA A 7 -3.42 4.12 -4.26
N LEU A 8 -4.27 3.24 -4.80
CA LEU A 8 -5.65 3.56 -5.16
C LEU A 8 -6.49 3.91 -3.93
N TRP A 9 -6.38 3.15 -2.84
CA TRP A 9 -7.06 3.46 -1.59
C TRP A 9 -6.55 4.76 -0.96
N GLY A 10 -5.25 5.06 -1.06
CA GLY A 10 -4.68 6.33 -0.64
C GLY A 10 -5.24 7.50 -1.43
N MET A 11 -5.28 7.40 -2.77
CA MET A 11 -5.88 8.42 -3.64
C MET A 11 -7.38 8.61 -3.38
N LEU A 12 -8.12 7.53 -3.08
CA LEU A 12 -9.56 7.58 -2.79
C LEU A 12 -9.87 8.51 -1.60
N LEU A 13 -8.96 8.64 -0.63
CA LEU A 13 -9.10 9.57 0.50
C LEU A 13 -9.14 11.05 0.10
N ALA A 14 -8.79 11.39 -1.14
CA ALA A 14 -8.90 12.74 -1.67
C ALA A 14 -10.34 13.11 -2.08
N LEU A 15 -11.26 12.15 -2.24
CA LEU A 15 -12.63 12.45 -2.70
C LEU A 15 -13.40 13.43 -1.79
N PRO A 16 -13.35 13.34 -0.46
CA PRO A 16 -13.96 14.35 0.40
C PRO A 16 -13.36 15.76 0.19
N VAL A 17 -12.05 15.84 -0.05
CA VAL A 17 -11.37 17.13 -0.33
C VAL A 17 -11.83 17.71 -1.66
N LEU A 18 -11.97 16.87 -2.70
CA LEU A 18 -12.48 17.28 -4.00
C LEU A 18 -13.87 17.94 -3.90
N VAL A 19 -14.73 17.47 -3.00
CA VAL A 19 -16.08 18.02 -2.80
C VAL A 19 -16.09 19.26 -1.92
N LEU A 20 -15.29 19.27 -0.84
CA LEU A 20 -15.37 20.32 0.20
C LEU A 20 -14.38 21.48 0.00
N ALA A 21 -13.23 21.22 -0.63
CA ALA A 21 -12.14 22.16 -0.85
C ALA A 21 -11.38 21.80 -2.15
N PRO A 22 -12.03 21.91 -3.32
CA PRO A 22 -11.49 21.46 -4.60
C PRO A 22 -10.12 22.07 -4.97
N GLU A 23 -9.81 23.28 -4.48
CA GLU A 23 -8.52 23.94 -4.62
C GLU A 23 -7.34 23.13 -4.02
N HIS A 24 -7.64 22.22 -3.08
CA HIS A 24 -6.66 21.33 -2.47
C HIS A 24 -6.70 19.90 -3.03
N ALA A 25 -7.61 19.59 -3.96
CA ALA A 25 -7.77 18.24 -4.49
C ALA A 25 -6.47 17.67 -5.13
N PRO A 26 -5.70 18.42 -5.95
CA PRO A 26 -4.44 17.90 -6.49
C PRO A 26 -3.43 17.53 -5.40
N THR A 27 -3.38 18.33 -4.32
CA THR A 27 -2.52 18.07 -3.17
C THR A 27 -2.97 16.83 -2.42
N ALA A 28 -4.28 16.68 -2.19
CA ALA A 28 -4.85 15.52 -1.53
C ALA A 28 -4.59 14.23 -2.32
N VAL A 29 -4.80 14.23 -3.64
CA VAL A 29 -4.52 13.06 -4.50
C VAL A 29 -3.04 12.69 -4.45
N ALA A 30 -2.14 13.66 -4.59
CA ALA A 30 -0.70 13.41 -4.53
C ALA A 30 -0.26 12.89 -3.15
N ALA A 31 -0.75 13.50 -2.06
CA ALA A 31 -0.45 13.06 -0.70
C ALA A 31 -1.00 11.66 -0.42
N GLY A 32 -2.22 11.36 -0.88
CA GLY A 32 -2.84 10.05 -0.77
C GLY A 32 -2.06 8.97 -1.53
N LEU A 33 -1.64 9.26 -2.76
CA LEU A 33 -0.76 8.38 -3.54
C LEU A 33 0.57 8.12 -2.83
N VAL A 34 1.25 9.18 -2.38
CA VAL A 34 2.54 9.06 -1.69
C VAL A 34 2.39 8.30 -0.37
N GLY A 35 1.43 8.66 0.47
CA GLY A 35 1.16 7.98 1.74
C GLY A 35 0.76 6.52 1.55
N GLY A 36 0.04 6.21 0.45
CA GLY A 36 -0.31 4.86 0.06
C GLY A 36 0.87 4.03 -0.48
N LEU A 37 1.98 4.63 -0.91
CA LEU A 37 3.12 3.92 -1.49
C LEU A 37 4.35 3.86 -0.58
N VAL A 38 4.64 4.95 0.14
CA VAL A 38 5.88 5.08 0.94
C VAL A 38 6.11 3.93 1.93
N PRO A 39 5.09 3.40 2.65
CA PRO A 39 5.32 2.30 3.58
C PRO A 39 5.97 1.08 2.92
N ASP A 40 5.56 0.73 1.69
CA ASP A 40 6.05 -0.45 0.95
C ASP A 40 7.55 -0.39 0.61
N PHE A 41 8.21 0.77 0.75
CA PHE A 41 9.67 0.84 0.58
C PHE A 41 10.43 -0.04 1.58
N ASP A 42 9.82 -0.39 2.71
CA ASP A 42 10.35 -1.39 3.64
C ASP A 42 10.53 -2.78 3.01
N LEU A 43 9.74 -3.11 1.98
CA LEU A 43 9.81 -4.41 1.33
C LEU A 43 11.16 -4.61 0.61
N TYR A 44 11.88 -3.55 0.25
CA TYR A 44 13.24 -3.67 -0.29
C TYR A 44 14.27 -4.04 0.78
N ALA A 45 13.96 -3.78 2.06
CA ALA A 45 14.71 -4.30 3.21
C ALA A 45 14.14 -5.65 3.73
N GLY A 46 13.14 -6.22 3.05
CA GLY A 46 12.57 -7.52 3.38
C GLY A 46 11.62 -7.53 4.59
N HIS A 47 11.08 -6.38 4.99
CA HIS A 47 10.19 -6.29 6.15
C HIS A 47 9.05 -5.28 5.95
N ARG A 48 8.19 -5.12 6.96
CA ARG A 48 7.18 -4.05 7.08
C ARG A 48 7.29 -3.47 8.50
N LYS A 49 8.26 -2.58 8.71
CA LYS A 49 8.67 -2.10 10.04
C LYS A 49 9.15 -0.65 10.04
N THR A 50 10.03 -0.24 9.14
CA THR A 50 10.68 1.09 9.23
C THR A 50 9.75 2.23 8.81
N PHE A 51 8.94 2.03 7.78
CA PHE A 51 7.94 2.97 7.29
C PHE A 51 6.50 2.56 7.65
N HIS A 52 6.29 1.34 8.14
CA HIS A 52 4.98 0.87 8.58
C HIS A 52 4.72 1.19 10.06
N TYR A 53 3.78 2.10 10.32
CA TYR A 53 3.39 2.50 11.68
C TYR A 53 1.88 2.29 11.91
N PRO A 54 1.39 1.04 12.05
CA PRO A 54 -0.05 0.74 12.09
C PRO A 54 -0.79 1.34 13.30
N VAL A 55 -0.08 1.75 14.36
CA VAL A 55 -0.69 2.44 15.51
C VAL A 55 -0.36 3.93 15.46
N TYR A 56 0.93 4.29 15.39
CA TYR A 56 1.34 5.69 15.48
C TYR A 56 0.87 6.54 14.29
N ALA A 57 0.85 6.01 13.06
CA ALA A 57 0.29 6.75 11.93
C ALA A 57 -1.21 6.98 12.13
N SER A 58 -1.96 5.95 12.55
CA SER A 58 -3.40 6.07 12.84
C SER A 58 -3.70 7.09 13.93
N THR A 59 -2.91 7.10 15.02
CA THR A 59 -3.07 8.11 16.09
C THR A 59 -2.71 9.51 15.61
N ALA A 60 -1.69 9.64 14.75
CA ALA A 60 -1.28 10.92 14.18
C ALA A 60 -2.25 11.46 13.13
N THR A 61 -3.02 10.59 12.46
CA THR A 61 -4.09 10.99 11.54
C THR A 61 -5.14 11.87 12.24
N VAL A 62 -5.49 11.58 13.49
CA VAL A 62 -6.55 12.31 14.22
C VAL A 62 -6.25 13.82 14.34
N PRO A 63 -5.12 14.26 14.93
CA PRO A 63 -4.80 15.69 15.00
C PRO A 63 -4.52 16.29 13.62
N ALA A 64 -4.00 15.53 12.65
CA ALA A 64 -3.76 16.03 11.29
C ALA A 64 -5.09 16.37 10.57
N VAL A 65 -6.08 15.48 10.68
CA VAL A 65 -7.44 15.73 10.15
C VAL A 65 -8.08 16.91 10.89
N ALA A 66 -7.98 16.98 12.22
CA ALA A 66 -8.51 18.11 12.99
C ALA A 66 -7.88 19.45 12.54
N ALA A 67 -6.57 19.48 12.32
CA ALA A 67 -5.88 20.66 11.81
C ALA A 67 -6.37 21.06 10.40
N ALA A 68 -6.60 20.09 9.51
CA ALA A 68 -7.15 20.36 8.17
C ALA A 68 -8.59 20.89 8.22
N LEU A 69 -9.40 20.44 9.17
CA LEU A 69 -10.77 20.92 9.36
C LEU A 69 -10.83 22.33 9.95
N VAL A 70 -9.92 22.68 10.87
CA VAL A 70 -9.87 24.00 11.52
C VAL A 70 -9.21 25.05 10.62
N SER A 71 -8.16 24.65 9.87
CA SER A 71 -7.37 25.54 9.03
C SER A 71 -6.98 24.82 7.73
N PRO A 72 -7.86 24.74 6.73
CA PRO A 72 -7.57 24.09 5.46
C PRO A 72 -6.49 24.88 4.72
N THR A 73 -5.32 24.27 4.59
CA THR A 73 -4.18 24.77 3.82
C THR A 73 -3.59 23.60 3.06
N THR A 74 -2.77 23.86 2.04
CA THR A 74 -2.01 22.83 1.32
C THR A 74 -1.28 21.88 2.29
N THR A 75 -0.63 22.43 3.32
CA THR A 75 0.13 21.62 4.29
C THR A 75 -0.76 20.77 5.18
N THR A 76 -1.81 21.36 5.78
CA THR A 76 -2.70 20.61 6.69
C THR A 76 -3.46 19.51 5.94
N VAL A 77 -3.89 19.76 4.70
CA VAL A 77 -4.52 18.75 3.84
C VAL A 77 -3.53 17.66 3.44
N ALA A 78 -2.32 18.01 3.00
CA ALA A 78 -1.30 17.03 2.63
C ALA A 78 -0.95 16.11 3.80
N LEU A 79 -0.78 16.67 5.00
CA LEU A 79 -0.50 15.89 6.22
C LEU A 79 -1.68 14.99 6.59
N ALA A 80 -2.91 15.51 6.57
CA ALA A 80 -4.09 14.74 6.91
C ALA A 80 -4.27 13.54 5.97
N VAL A 81 -4.26 13.77 4.64
CA VAL A 81 -4.50 12.73 3.65
C VAL A 81 -3.32 11.78 3.55
N GLY A 82 -2.08 12.28 3.57
CA GLY A 82 -0.88 11.46 3.50
C GLY A 82 -0.72 10.54 4.72
N LEU A 83 -0.94 11.05 5.93
CA LEU A 83 -0.91 10.23 7.15
C LEU A 83 -2.08 9.24 7.19
N ALA A 84 -3.28 9.64 6.77
CA ALA A 84 -4.42 8.73 6.68
C ALA A 84 -4.15 7.59 5.69
N ALA A 85 -3.55 7.88 4.52
CA ALA A 85 -3.18 6.88 3.53
C ALA A 85 -2.09 5.93 4.06
N ALA A 86 -1.05 6.46 4.72
CA ALA A 86 0.02 5.64 5.33
C ALA A 86 -0.51 4.76 6.48
N ALA A 87 -1.43 5.29 7.29
CA ALA A 87 -2.10 4.54 8.33
C ALA A 87 -2.97 3.43 7.73
N LEU A 88 -3.78 3.74 6.73
CA LEU A 88 -4.64 2.79 6.03
C LEU A 88 -3.82 1.67 5.39
N HIS A 89 -2.72 2.00 4.72
CA HIS A 89 -1.75 1.04 4.18
C HIS A 89 -1.28 0.06 5.27
N ALA A 90 -0.72 0.58 6.36
CA ALA A 90 -0.12 -0.24 7.39
C ALA A 90 -1.15 -1.14 8.10
N VAL A 91 -2.37 -0.64 8.32
CA VAL A 91 -3.46 -1.41 8.93
C VAL A 91 -3.96 -2.50 7.99
N THR A 92 -4.16 -2.18 6.72
CA THR A 92 -4.70 -3.13 5.74
C THR A 92 -3.70 -4.22 5.35
N ASP A 93 -2.40 -3.99 5.53
CA ASP A 93 -1.42 -5.06 5.41
C ASP A 93 -1.56 -6.14 6.49
N ALA A 94 -2.10 -5.83 7.66
CA ALA A 94 -2.49 -6.85 8.64
C ALA A 94 -3.70 -7.68 8.18
N ALA A 95 -4.55 -7.13 7.30
CA ALA A 95 -5.68 -7.85 6.71
C ALA A 95 -5.27 -8.81 5.59
N GLY A 96 -4.09 -8.62 5.00
CA GLY A 96 -3.52 -9.45 3.94
C GLY A 96 -2.70 -10.65 4.42
N GLY A 97 -1.82 -11.12 3.53
CA GLY A 97 -0.84 -12.19 3.79
C GLY A 97 0.49 -11.69 4.39
N GLY A 98 1.35 -12.64 4.77
CA GLY A 98 2.67 -12.37 5.35
C GLY A 98 3.76 -12.01 4.32
N LEU A 99 5.00 -11.85 4.80
CA LEU A 99 6.16 -11.32 4.05
C LEU A 99 6.87 -12.32 3.09
N GLU A 100 6.25 -13.46 2.82
CA GLU A 100 6.86 -14.53 2.03
C GLU A 100 6.72 -14.29 0.51
N LEU A 101 7.66 -14.83 -0.30
CA LEU A 101 7.62 -14.68 -1.77
C LEU A 101 6.38 -15.33 -2.40
N ARG A 102 5.92 -16.43 -1.78
CA ARG A 102 4.76 -17.24 -2.18
C ARG A 102 3.66 -17.12 -1.13
N PRO A 103 3.02 -15.94 -0.98
CA PRO A 103 2.09 -15.66 0.12
C PRO A 103 0.85 -16.58 0.17
N TRP A 104 0.53 -17.28 -0.93
CA TRP A 104 -0.51 -18.30 -0.96
C TRP A 104 -0.16 -19.59 -0.20
N GLN A 105 1.10 -19.82 0.18
CA GLN A 105 1.49 -20.95 1.04
C GLN A 105 1.18 -20.68 2.51
N GLY A 106 1.17 -19.41 2.90
CA GLY A 106 0.73 -18.96 4.20
C GLY A 106 1.57 -19.45 5.38
N ARG A 107 2.89 -19.46 5.23
CA ARG A 107 3.82 -19.92 6.28
C ARG A 107 4.29 -18.79 7.19
N SER A 108 4.28 -17.55 6.70
CA SER A 108 4.72 -16.40 7.50
C SER A 108 3.61 -15.95 8.47
N GLU A 109 3.94 -15.86 9.76
CA GLU A 109 3.11 -15.26 10.81
C GLU A 109 3.42 -13.78 11.06
N ARG A 110 4.20 -13.15 10.17
CA ARG A 110 4.58 -11.74 10.22
C ARG A 110 3.87 -10.97 9.11
N ALA A 111 2.92 -10.11 9.47
CA ALA A 111 2.30 -9.17 8.53
C ALA A 111 2.96 -7.79 8.62
N VAL A 112 2.79 -7.08 9.74
CA VAL A 112 3.33 -5.73 9.96
C VAL A 112 3.82 -5.61 11.40
N TYR A 113 4.94 -4.93 11.62
CA TYR A 113 5.46 -4.73 12.97
C TYR A 113 4.71 -3.60 13.68
N SER A 114 4.26 -3.84 14.91
CA SER A 114 3.67 -2.80 15.75
C SER A 114 4.71 -2.29 16.75
N HIS A 115 5.19 -1.05 16.54
CA HIS A 115 6.12 -0.41 17.47
C HIS A 115 5.50 -0.11 18.83
N TYR A 116 4.18 0.10 18.87
CA TYR A 116 3.46 0.30 20.13
C TYR A 116 3.44 -0.97 21.00
N HIS A 117 3.18 -2.15 20.40
CA HIS A 117 3.14 -3.41 21.14
C HIS A 117 4.49 -4.13 21.22
N GLY A 118 5.49 -3.72 20.44
CA GLY A 118 6.81 -4.33 20.39
C GLY A 118 6.89 -5.67 19.65
N HIS A 119 5.84 -6.09 18.93
CA HIS A 119 5.80 -7.38 18.24
C HIS A 119 5.17 -7.30 16.84
N TRP A 120 5.33 -8.38 16.07
CA TRP A 120 4.66 -8.55 14.77
C TRP A 120 3.18 -8.82 14.95
N ILE A 121 2.36 -8.13 14.18
CA ILE A 121 0.94 -8.45 14.00
C ILE A 121 0.86 -9.63 13.02
N ARG A 122 0.05 -10.64 13.37
CA ARG A 122 -0.18 -11.81 12.51
C ARG A 122 -1.05 -11.45 11.30
N PRO A 123 -0.80 -12.05 10.12
CA PRO A 123 -1.66 -11.86 8.96
C PRO A 123 -3.04 -12.46 9.21
N ARG A 124 -4.09 -11.65 9.04
CA ARG A 124 -5.48 -12.10 9.18
C ARG A 124 -5.97 -12.88 7.97
N ARG A 125 -5.34 -12.67 6.80
CA ARG A 125 -5.66 -13.35 5.54
C ARG A 125 -7.12 -13.20 5.10
N TRP A 126 -7.75 -12.07 5.45
CA TRP A 126 -9.05 -11.70 4.89
C TRP A 126 -8.93 -11.50 3.37
N VAL A 127 -7.82 -10.88 2.95
CA VAL A 127 -7.29 -11.00 1.59
C VAL A 127 -6.24 -12.10 1.63
N ARG A 128 -6.46 -13.19 0.90
CA ARG A 128 -5.66 -14.42 1.01
C ARG A 128 -4.16 -14.17 0.79
N TYR A 129 -3.85 -13.36 -0.22
CA TYR A 129 -2.49 -12.95 -0.53
C TYR A 129 -2.49 -11.72 -1.45
N ASP A 130 -1.36 -11.03 -1.50
CA ASP A 130 -1.09 -9.96 -2.46
C ASP A 130 -1.18 -10.48 -3.91
N GLY A 131 -2.06 -9.87 -4.72
CA GLY A 131 -2.35 -10.33 -6.08
C GLY A 131 -3.36 -11.48 -6.16
N ALA A 132 -4.12 -11.75 -5.10
CA ALA A 132 -5.30 -12.61 -5.17
C ALA A 132 -6.48 -11.90 -5.87
N PRO A 133 -7.49 -12.63 -6.38
CA PRO A 133 -8.68 -12.00 -6.99
C PRO A 133 -9.41 -11.03 -6.05
N GLU A 134 -9.43 -11.30 -4.74
CA GLU A 134 -10.03 -10.40 -3.74
C GLU A 134 -9.26 -9.07 -3.63
N ASP A 135 -7.94 -9.09 -3.81
CA ASP A 135 -7.10 -7.88 -3.82
C ASP A 135 -7.42 -7.01 -5.05
N LEU A 136 -7.59 -7.64 -6.22
CA LEU A 136 -8.04 -6.93 -7.43
C LEU A 136 -9.43 -6.32 -7.26
N ALA A 137 -10.34 -7.03 -6.59
CA ALA A 137 -11.66 -6.50 -6.30
C ALA A 137 -11.58 -5.25 -5.41
N LEU A 138 -10.73 -5.27 -4.38
CA LEU A 138 -10.49 -4.09 -3.52
C LEU A 138 -9.85 -2.94 -4.29
N ALA A 139 -8.91 -3.21 -5.19
CA ALA A 139 -8.37 -2.20 -6.09
C ALA A 139 -9.47 -1.60 -6.98
N GLY A 140 -10.36 -2.43 -7.52
CA GLY A 140 -11.53 -1.99 -8.30
C GLY A 140 -12.49 -1.11 -7.51
N VAL A 141 -12.80 -1.46 -6.26
CA VAL A 141 -13.65 -0.67 -5.35
C VAL A 141 -13.09 0.74 -5.15
N ALA A 142 -11.78 0.90 -5.03
CA ALA A 142 -11.15 2.21 -4.91
C ALA A 142 -11.01 2.94 -6.26
N ALA A 143 -10.69 2.21 -7.34
CA ALA A 143 -10.47 2.79 -8.66
C ALA A 143 -11.76 3.33 -9.30
N VAL A 144 -12.89 2.62 -9.15
CA VAL A 144 -14.15 2.97 -9.83
C VAL A 144 -14.64 4.38 -9.45
N PRO A 145 -14.72 4.77 -8.15
CA PRO A 145 -15.08 6.14 -7.78
C PRO A 145 -14.11 7.18 -8.33
N LEU A 146 -12.80 6.90 -8.31
CA LEU A 146 -11.78 7.80 -8.87
C LEU A 146 -12.00 8.03 -10.36
N ILE A 147 -12.27 6.97 -11.13
CA ILE A 147 -12.51 7.03 -12.58
C ILE A 147 -13.79 7.77 -12.93
N ILE A 148 -14.83 7.66 -12.10
CA ILE A 148 -16.13 8.29 -12.35
C ILE A 148 -16.11 9.79 -11.99
N VAL A 149 -15.44 10.16 -10.90
CA VAL A 149 -15.57 11.49 -10.29
C VAL A 149 -14.40 12.41 -10.62
N ALA A 150 -13.19 11.88 -10.78
CA ALA A 150 -12.00 12.71 -10.96
C ALA A 150 -11.82 13.21 -12.40
N ASP A 151 -10.96 14.21 -12.56
CA ASP A 151 -10.61 14.77 -13.87
C ASP A 151 -9.68 13.83 -14.68
N GLY A 152 -9.41 14.22 -15.93
CA GLY A 152 -8.74 13.40 -16.93
C GLY A 152 -7.43 12.73 -16.46
N PRO A 153 -6.47 13.47 -15.88
CA PRO A 153 -5.20 12.89 -15.43
C PRO A 153 -5.38 11.83 -14.34
N VAL A 154 -6.19 12.12 -13.30
CA VAL A 154 -6.41 11.20 -12.18
C VAL A 154 -7.18 9.96 -12.65
N THR A 155 -8.20 10.15 -13.48
CA THR A 155 -8.98 9.07 -14.10
C THR A 155 -8.09 8.13 -14.93
N THR A 156 -7.23 8.71 -15.79
CA THR A 156 -6.30 7.93 -16.61
C THR A 156 -5.32 7.14 -15.75
N PHE A 157 -4.79 7.78 -14.71
CA PHE A 157 -3.83 7.13 -13.81
C PHE A 157 -4.48 6.00 -13.00
N ALA A 158 -5.68 6.21 -12.45
CA ALA A 158 -6.42 5.19 -11.71
C ALA A 158 -6.77 3.97 -12.59
N ALA A 159 -7.23 4.22 -13.82
CA ALA A 159 -7.49 3.17 -14.80
C ALA A 159 -6.21 2.39 -15.16
N ALA A 160 -5.09 3.08 -15.33
CA ALA A 160 -3.80 2.44 -15.59
C ALA A 160 -3.34 1.57 -14.41
N MET A 161 -3.45 2.05 -13.17
CA MET A 161 -3.13 1.26 -11.97
C MET A 161 -4.01 0.01 -11.85
N LEU A 162 -5.30 0.12 -12.16
CA LEU A 162 -6.21 -1.03 -12.16
C LEU A 162 -5.84 -2.05 -13.25
N ALA A 163 -5.48 -1.58 -14.45
CA ALA A 163 -5.00 -2.46 -15.52
C ALA A 163 -3.71 -3.18 -15.14
N VAL A 164 -2.74 -2.47 -14.56
CA VAL A 164 -1.50 -3.06 -14.03
C VAL A 164 -1.81 -4.10 -12.95
N SER A 165 -2.77 -3.81 -12.06
CA SER A 165 -3.20 -4.74 -11.02
C SER A 165 -3.78 -6.03 -11.62
N ALA A 166 -4.62 -5.93 -12.65
CA ALA A 166 -5.18 -7.09 -13.33
C ALA A 166 -4.10 -7.95 -13.99
N VAL A 167 -3.15 -7.33 -14.70
CA VAL A 167 -1.99 -8.02 -15.29
C VAL A 167 -1.15 -8.69 -14.20
N TYR A 168 -0.88 -7.99 -13.11
CA TYR A 168 -0.12 -8.51 -11.98
C TYR A 168 -0.77 -9.74 -11.37
N VAL A 169 -2.08 -9.72 -11.14
CA VAL A 169 -2.85 -10.85 -10.59
C VAL A 169 -2.73 -12.09 -11.48
N LEU A 170 -2.86 -11.92 -12.81
CA LEU A 170 -2.69 -13.01 -13.77
C LEU A 170 -1.27 -13.61 -13.75
N LEU A 171 -0.26 -12.75 -13.58
CA LEU A 171 1.15 -13.13 -13.63
C LEU A 171 1.75 -13.42 -12.24
N ARG A 172 1.00 -13.27 -11.14
CA ARG A 172 1.53 -13.25 -9.76
C ARG A 172 2.37 -14.48 -9.42
N LYS A 173 1.88 -15.66 -9.80
CA LYS A 173 2.55 -16.95 -9.55
C LYS A 173 3.75 -17.16 -10.48
N PRO A 174 3.63 -17.00 -11.82
CA PRO A 174 4.78 -17.01 -12.72
C PRO A 174 5.90 -16.05 -12.30
N LEU A 175 5.56 -14.82 -11.90
CA LEU A 175 6.53 -13.81 -11.45
C LEU A 175 7.28 -14.26 -10.20
N ALA A 176 6.62 -14.93 -9.25
CA ALA A 176 7.31 -15.47 -8.08
C ALA A 176 8.30 -16.59 -8.45
N THR A 177 7.92 -17.47 -9.37
CA THR A 177 8.81 -18.52 -9.89
C THR A 177 10.01 -17.92 -10.60
N LEU A 178 9.78 -16.92 -11.46
CA LEU A 178 10.83 -16.19 -12.15
C LEU A 178 11.77 -15.48 -11.15
N ALA A 179 11.21 -14.79 -10.16
CA ALA A 179 12.00 -14.08 -9.15
C ALA A 179 12.90 -15.04 -8.35
N ALA A 180 12.38 -16.19 -7.90
CA ALA A 180 13.18 -17.22 -7.23
C ALA A 180 14.29 -17.77 -8.15
N SER A 181 13.96 -18.02 -9.41
CA SER A 181 14.89 -18.51 -10.44
C SER A 181 16.04 -17.52 -10.69
N LEU A 182 15.73 -16.22 -10.78
CA LEU A 182 16.73 -15.17 -10.96
C LEU A 182 17.58 -14.96 -9.69
N ALA A 183 16.95 -14.98 -8.51
CA ALA A 183 17.67 -14.88 -7.24
C ALA A 183 18.68 -16.01 -7.04
N GLY A 184 18.33 -17.25 -7.42
CA GLY A 184 19.24 -18.40 -7.40
C GLY A 184 20.43 -18.29 -8.37
N ARG A 185 20.36 -17.36 -9.34
CA ARG A 185 21.46 -17.08 -10.29
C ARG A 185 22.23 -15.80 -9.94
N ALA A 186 21.89 -15.12 -8.85
CA ALA A 186 22.52 -13.86 -8.49
C ALA A 186 24.03 -14.06 -8.19
N PRO A 187 24.91 -13.19 -8.72
CA PRO A 187 26.33 -13.22 -8.41
C PRO A 187 26.59 -13.14 -6.90
N ARG A 188 27.63 -13.81 -6.40
CA ARG A 188 28.02 -13.82 -4.98
C ARG A 188 28.12 -12.42 -4.36
N PRO A 189 28.62 -11.36 -5.04
CA PRO A 189 28.65 -10.02 -4.45
C PRO A 189 27.27 -9.39 -4.21
N ILE A 190 26.24 -9.80 -4.97
CA ILE A 190 24.88 -9.24 -4.91
C ILE A 190 23.99 -10.04 -3.96
N ALA A 191 24.25 -11.34 -3.80
CA ALA A 191 23.45 -12.22 -2.96
C ALA A 191 23.17 -11.68 -1.54
N PRO A 192 24.13 -11.05 -0.82
CA PRO A 192 23.91 -10.43 0.50
C PRO A 192 22.94 -9.24 0.51
N TYR A 193 22.63 -8.64 -0.63
CA TYR A 193 21.70 -7.52 -0.75
C TYR A 193 20.29 -7.94 -1.19
N LEU A 194 20.09 -9.20 -1.60
CA LEU A 194 18.76 -9.71 -1.91
C LEU A 194 17.90 -9.84 -0.65
N PRO A 195 16.63 -9.37 -0.66
CA PRO A 195 15.72 -9.60 0.46
C PRO A 195 15.60 -11.08 0.83
N GLU A 196 15.45 -11.37 2.12
CA GLU A 196 15.40 -12.74 2.68
C GLU A 196 14.37 -13.63 1.98
N ARG A 197 13.20 -13.07 1.62
CA ARG A 197 12.14 -13.77 0.89
C ARG A 197 12.58 -14.39 -0.46
N TYR A 198 13.65 -13.89 -1.08
CA TYR A 198 14.18 -14.43 -2.34
C TYR A 198 15.26 -15.49 -2.13
N ARG A 199 15.71 -15.70 -0.90
CA ARG A 199 16.73 -16.70 -0.52
C ARG A 199 16.11 -17.98 0.04
N GLU A 200 14.84 -17.96 0.43
CA GLU A 200 14.10 -19.14 0.87
C GLU A 200 13.96 -20.13 -0.31
N THR A 201 14.77 -21.19 -0.30
CA THR A 201 14.65 -22.36 -1.19
C THR A 201 13.58 -23.33 -0.69
#